data_AF-A0A9P8P184-F1
#
_entry.id   AF-A0A9P8P184-F1
#
_cell.length_a   1.000
_cell.length_b   1.000
_cell.length_c   1.000
_cell.angle_alpha   90.00
_cell.angle_beta   90.00
_cell.angle_gamma   90.00
#
_symmetry.space_group_name_H-M   'P 1'
#
loop_
_entity.id
_entity.type
_entity.pdbx_description
1 polymer ?
#
loop_
_entity_poly.entity_id
_entity_poly.type
_entity_poly.pdbx_seq_one_letter_code
_entity_poly.pdbx_strand_id
1 'polypeptide(L)'
;MSIEGLARHPLLYLPHEIIKIIFTELQNTDLIQLSQVNKLMRSFITPYLFNEISLSWNMIFNIDQFKYKENVEKIRIFQNNLQNEWNFKFCEFFCTFNNLVEIELLTSQSSNFMKYNQLCPSLERLRIKTITAESTFGLDHLNLIVGLKYLQLEGFCLSFEKEDVKEHLYNIKRLKLIDCSWNYPFELEFFDKDNIESLEIIYNNQCHFFLSERFKEFLKKFSVTFKEIKHMRIDNYAEFKLNLSNMNLYQNKKMLKKLELFGNIVT
;
A
#
# COMPACT_ATOMS: atom_id res chain seq x y z
N MET A 1 7.77 -4.93 -51.66
CA MET A 1 8.27 -3.84 -50.79
C MET A 1 9.08 -4.49 -49.68
N SER A 2 10.40 -4.38 -49.76
CA SER A 2 11.39 -4.99 -48.88
C SER A 2 11.43 -4.31 -47.51
N ILE A 3 11.42 -5.12 -46.44
CA ILE A 3 11.40 -4.71 -45.03
C ILE A 3 12.85 -4.61 -44.51
N GLU A 4 13.71 -3.85 -45.19
CA GLU A 4 15.13 -3.74 -44.82
C GLU A 4 15.58 -2.33 -44.43
N GLY A 5 14.67 -1.36 -44.28
CA GLY A 5 15.02 0.04 -44.04
C GLY A 5 14.53 0.68 -42.74
N LEU A 6 13.77 0.00 -41.89
CA LEU A 6 13.35 0.56 -40.60
C LEU A 6 14.46 0.28 -39.58
N ALA A 7 15.38 1.24 -39.43
CA ALA A 7 16.32 1.29 -38.32
C ALA A 7 15.55 0.95 -37.03
N ARG A 8 15.83 -0.25 -36.49
CA ARG A 8 15.11 -0.74 -35.31
C ARG A 8 15.41 0.20 -34.15
N HIS A 9 14.35 0.68 -33.50
CA HIS A 9 14.46 1.70 -32.46
C HIS A 9 15.39 1.21 -31.34
N PRO A 10 16.42 1.98 -30.93
CA PRO A 10 17.44 1.54 -29.95
C PRO A 10 16.85 0.98 -28.64
N LEU A 11 15.73 1.55 -28.18
CA LEU A 11 15.01 1.08 -26.98
C LEU A 11 14.66 -0.42 -27.01
N LEU A 12 14.43 -1.01 -28.19
CA LEU A 12 14.01 -2.41 -28.32
C LEU A 12 15.14 -3.41 -28.02
N TYR A 13 16.38 -2.93 -27.87
CA TYR A 13 17.55 -3.74 -27.58
C TYR A 13 18.09 -3.56 -26.17
N LEU A 14 17.51 -2.65 -25.40
CA LEU A 14 17.91 -2.47 -24.02
C LEU A 14 17.45 -3.67 -23.19
N PRO A 15 18.26 -4.11 -22.19
CA PRO A 15 17.80 -5.08 -21.20
C PRO A 15 16.54 -4.59 -20.48
N HIS A 16 15.68 -5.52 -20.09
CA HIS A 16 14.39 -5.25 -19.43
C HIS A 16 14.55 -4.37 -18.19
N GLU A 17 15.59 -4.61 -17.42
CA GLU A 17 15.91 -3.89 -16.18
C GLU A 17 16.20 -2.41 -16.47
N ILE A 18 16.91 -2.13 -17.57
CA ILE A 18 17.22 -0.77 -17.98
C ILE A 18 15.97 -0.06 -18.48
N ILE A 19 15.10 -0.76 -19.23
CA ILE A 19 13.82 -0.20 -19.68
C ILE A 19 12.94 0.18 -18.49
N LYS A 20 12.86 -0.68 -17.46
CA LYS A 20 12.12 -0.38 -16.24
C LYS A 20 12.62 0.89 -15.56
N ILE A 21 13.94 1.05 -15.43
CA ILE A 21 14.54 2.25 -14.84
C ILE A 21 14.24 3.51 -15.66
N ILE A 22 14.31 3.43 -16.99
CA ILE A 22 13.96 4.56 -17.85
C ILE A 22 12.48 4.90 -17.66
N PHE A 23 11.61 3.90 -17.66
CA PHE A 23 10.17 4.10 -17.63
C PHE A 23 9.66 4.57 -16.26
N THR A 24 10.39 4.34 -15.16
CA THR A 24 10.04 4.94 -13.85
C THR A 24 10.19 6.46 -13.83
N GLU A 25 10.97 7.03 -14.75
CA GLU A 25 11.15 8.48 -14.90
C GLU A 25 10.18 9.11 -15.91
N LEU A 26 9.38 8.29 -16.61
CA LEU A 26 8.41 8.75 -17.61
C LEU A 26 7.02 8.89 -17.02
N GLN A 27 6.26 9.86 -17.53
CA GLN A 27 4.83 9.95 -17.27
C GLN A 27 4.06 8.98 -18.19
N ASN A 28 2.85 8.58 -17.77
CA ASN A 28 1.99 7.76 -18.62
C ASN A 28 1.68 8.42 -19.97
N THR A 29 1.62 9.75 -20.03
CA THR A 29 1.46 10.50 -21.29
C THR A 29 2.61 10.24 -22.25
N ASP A 30 3.84 10.11 -21.75
CA ASP A 30 5.03 9.85 -22.57
C ASP A 30 4.98 8.43 -23.13
N LEU A 31 4.60 7.45 -22.31
CA LEU A 31 4.43 6.06 -22.76
C LEU A 31 3.34 5.93 -23.83
N ILE A 32 2.23 6.67 -23.68
CA ILE A 32 1.17 6.72 -24.70
C ILE A 32 1.72 7.28 -26.00
N GLN A 33 2.44 8.41 -25.96
CA GLN A 33 3.04 9.02 -27.16
C GLN A 33 4.03 8.07 -27.84
N LEU A 34 4.90 7.41 -27.06
CA LEU A 34 5.84 6.43 -27.60
C LEU A 34 5.12 5.24 -28.26
N SER A 35 3.99 4.79 -27.69
CA SER A 35 3.18 3.70 -28.26
C SER A 35 2.52 4.06 -29.61
N GLN A 36 2.45 5.34 -29.96
CA GLN A 36 1.87 5.84 -31.21
C GLN A 36 2.88 5.86 -32.37
N VAL A 37 4.19 5.77 -32.09
CA VAL A 37 5.26 5.87 -33.10
C VAL A 37 5.12 4.82 -34.21
N ASN A 38 4.97 3.54 -33.85
CA ASN A 38 4.71 2.46 -34.80
C ASN A 38 4.14 1.21 -34.09
N LYS A 39 3.69 0.21 -34.87
CA LYS A 39 3.10 -1.03 -34.35
C LYS A 39 4.05 -1.83 -33.43
N LEU A 40 5.34 -1.87 -33.77
CA LEU A 40 6.34 -2.59 -33.00
C LEU A 40 6.53 -1.95 -31.63
N MET A 41 6.68 -0.63 -31.60
CA MET A 41 6.80 0.15 -30.37
C MET A 41 5.54 0.04 -29.52
N ARG A 42 4.35 0.08 -30.15
CA ARG A 42 3.08 -0.16 -29.45
C ARG A 42 3.07 -1.50 -28.72
N SER A 43 3.40 -2.58 -29.42
CA SER A 43 3.42 -3.92 -28.84
C SER A 43 4.44 -4.03 -27.71
N PHE A 44 5.60 -3.39 -27.87
CA PHE A 44 6.67 -3.38 -26.87
C PHE A 44 6.29 -2.59 -25.61
N ILE A 45 5.62 -1.44 -25.76
CA ILE A 45 5.25 -0.56 -24.63
C ILE A 45 3.98 -1.03 -23.92
N THR A 46 3.09 -1.75 -24.61
CA THR A 46 1.80 -2.21 -24.07
C THR A 46 1.90 -2.81 -22.65
N PRO A 47 2.83 -3.72 -22.32
CA PRO A 47 2.94 -4.28 -20.97
C PRO A 47 3.23 -3.23 -19.90
N TYR A 48 4.02 -2.20 -20.23
CA TYR A 48 4.38 -1.14 -19.31
C TYR A 48 3.31 -0.07 -19.19
N LEU A 49 2.53 0.15 -20.26
CA LEU A 49 1.42 1.10 -20.24
C LEU A 49 0.25 0.59 -19.39
N PHE A 50 0.03 -0.72 -19.39
CA PHE A 50 -1.07 -1.36 -18.67
C PHE A 50 -0.63 -2.10 -17.40
N ASN A 51 0.60 -1.86 -16.91
CA ASN A 51 1.06 -2.44 -15.64
C ASN A 51 0.27 -1.89 -14.45
N GLU A 52 -0.15 -0.62 -14.53
CA GLU A 52 -0.96 0.08 -13.56
C GLU A 52 -2.21 0.62 -14.25
N ILE A 53 -3.38 0.25 -13.75
CA ILE A 53 -4.65 0.78 -14.23
C ILE A 53 -5.43 1.44 -13.11
N SER A 54 -6.10 2.54 -13.44
CA SER A 54 -7.03 3.23 -12.54
C SER A 54 -8.45 3.01 -13.02
N LEU A 55 -9.32 2.54 -12.14
CA LEU A 55 -10.69 2.14 -12.47
C LEU A 55 -11.69 2.90 -11.59
N SER A 56 -12.78 3.34 -12.23
CA SER A 56 -14.02 3.69 -11.54
C SER A 56 -14.84 2.43 -11.30
N TRP A 57 -15.81 2.49 -10.38
CA TRP A 57 -16.71 1.36 -10.15
C TRP A 57 -17.46 0.92 -11.42
N ASN A 58 -17.87 1.85 -12.27
CA ASN A 58 -18.55 1.54 -13.52
C ASN A 58 -17.67 0.77 -14.52
N MET A 59 -16.35 1.03 -14.50
CA MET A 59 -15.40 0.32 -15.35
C MET A 59 -15.14 -1.11 -14.86
N ILE A 60 -15.15 -1.32 -13.54
CA ILE A 60 -14.95 -2.63 -12.93
C ILE A 60 -16.00 -3.64 -13.41
N PHE A 61 -17.26 -3.24 -13.54
CA PHE A 61 -18.32 -4.13 -14.03
C PHE A 61 -18.16 -4.53 -15.51
N ASN A 62 -17.35 -3.80 -16.27
CA ASN A 62 -17.04 -4.10 -17.67
C ASN A 62 -15.62 -4.64 -17.85
N ILE A 63 -14.94 -5.00 -16.75
CA ILE A 63 -13.53 -5.38 -16.79
C ILE A 63 -13.31 -6.64 -17.63
N ASP A 64 -14.34 -7.45 -17.82
CA ASP A 64 -14.23 -8.66 -18.61
C ASP A 64 -13.81 -8.43 -20.06
N GLN A 65 -14.17 -7.27 -20.59
CA GLN A 65 -13.83 -6.83 -21.95
C GLN A 65 -12.42 -6.22 -22.05
N PHE A 66 -11.74 -6.00 -20.91
CA PHE A 66 -10.40 -5.44 -20.91
C PHE A 66 -9.40 -6.45 -21.47
N LYS A 67 -8.75 -6.08 -22.58
CA LYS A 67 -7.89 -6.99 -23.36
C LYS A 67 -6.54 -7.29 -22.69
N TYR A 68 -6.02 -6.38 -21.88
CA TYR A 68 -4.63 -6.42 -21.41
C TYR A 68 -4.49 -6.87 -19.95
N LYS A 69 -5.43 -7.71 -19.47
CA LYS A 69 -5.47 -8.19 -18.08
C LYS A 69 -4.17 -8.86 -17.66
N GLU A 70 -3.51 -9.61 -18.56
CA GLU A 70 -2.25 -10.28 -18.25
C GLU A 70 -1.10 -9.30 -17.94
N ASN A 71 -1.20 -8.02 -18.32
CA ASN A 71 -0.13 -7.06 -18.06
C ASN A 71 -0.31 -6.33 -16.72
N VAL A 72 -1.47 -6.43 -16.09
CA VAL A 72 -1.82 -5.62 -14.92
C VAL A 72 -1.18 -6.20 -13.66
N GLU A 73 -0.31 -5.41 -13.05
CA GLU A 73 0.34 -5.69 -11.76
C GLU A 73 -0.26 -4.86 -10.61
N LYS A 74 -0.81 -3.68 -10.93
CA LYS A 74 -1.39 -2.75 -9.96
C LYS A 74 -2.75 -2.24 -10.41
N ILE A 75 -3.72 -2.26 -9.50
CA ILE A 75 -5.05 -1.68 -9.71
C ILE A 75 -5.30 -0.59 -8.68
N ARG A 76 -5.78 0.56 -9.15
CA ARG A 76 -6.27 1.65 -8.31
C ARG A 76 -7.75 1.86 -8.51
N ILE A 77 -8.55 1.67 -7.46
CA ILE A 77 -9.97 2.05 -7.43
C ILE A 77 -10.07 3.42 -6.79
N PHE A 78 -10.21 4.45 -7.61
CA PHE A 78 -10.06 5.85 -7.18
C PHE A 78 -11.37 6.52 -6.74
N GLN A 79 -12.51 5.83 -6.90
CA GLN A 79 -13.81 6.31 -6.46
C GLN A 79 -14.28 5.49 -5.27
N ASN A 80 -14.84 6.14 -4.26
CA ASN A 80 -15.57 5.48 -3.19
C ASN A 80 -17.00 5.17 -3.65
N ASN A 81 -17.55 4.03 -3.25
CA ASN A 81 -18.95 3.70 -3.48
C ASN A 81 -19.39 2.65 -2.47
N LEU A 82 -20.07 3.10 -1.40
CA LEU A 82 -20.48 2.24 -0.30
C LEU A 82 -21.28 1.02 -0.81
N GLN A 83 -22.27 1.23 -1.68
CA GLN A 83 -23.10 0.12 -2.16
C GLN A 83 -22.27 -0.92 -2.91
N ASN A 84 -21.33 -0.49 -3.75
CA ASN A 84 -20.49 -1.42 -4.49
C ASN A 84 -19.44 -2.06 -3.59
N GLU A 85 -18.82 -1.33 -2.66
CA GLU A 85 -17.84 -1.86 -1.68
C GLU A 85 -18.37 -3.12 -0.99
N TRP A 86 -19.62 -3.12 -0.53
CA TRP A 86 -20.24 -4.24 0.20
C TRP A 86 -20.72 -5.39 -0.68
N ASN A 87 -21.09 -5.12 -1.93
CA ASN A 87 -21.63 -6.14 -2.83
C ASN A 87 -20.59 -6.69 -3.82
N PHE A 88 -19.39 -6.10 -3.85
CA PHE A 88 -18.38 -6.44 -4.81
C PHE A 88 -17.58 -7.68 -4.38
N LYS A 89 -17.46 -8.62 -5.30
CA LYS A 89 -16.70 -9.85 -5.09
C LYS A 89 -15.24 -9.63 -5.47
N PHE A 90 -14.47 -9.07 -4.55
CA PHE A 90 -13.09 -8.70 -4.81
C PHE A 90 -12.22 -9.88 -5.27
N CYS A 91 -12.47 -11.09 -4.77
CA CYS A 91 -11.65 -12.25 -5.16
C CYS A 91 -11.88 -12.71 -6.59
N GLU A 92 -13.12 -12.76 -7.06
CA GLU A 92 -13.41 -13.08 -8.47
C GLU A 92 -12.75 -12.03 -9.37
N PHE A 93 -12.80 -10.76 -8.95
CA PHE A 93 -12.13 -9.68 -9.64
C PHE A 93 -10.60 -9.82 -9.63
N PHE A 94 -9.98 -10.18 -8.51
CA PHE A 94 -8.52 -10.37 -8.43
C PHE A 94 -8.06 -11.55 -9.28
N CYS A 95 -8.82 -12.65 -9.29
CA CYS A 95 -8.57 -13.80 -10.15
C CYS A 95 -8.68 -13.48 -11.65
N THR A 96 -9.26 -12.33 -12.01
CA THR A 96 -9.31 -11.87 -13.41
C THR A 96 -7.93 -11.38 -13.90
N PHE A 97 -6.99 -11.11 -12.99
CA PHE A 97 -5.66 -10.57 -13.30
C PHE A 97 -4.56 -11.49 -12.77
N ASN A 98 -3.95 -12.25 -13.66
CA ASN A 98 -2.96 -13.28 -13.30
C ASN A 98 -1.70 -12.73 -12.59
N ASN A 99 -1.37 -11.45 -12.84
CA ASN A 99 -0.14 -10.81 -12.35
C ASN A 99 -0.41 -9.73 -11.30
N LEU A 100 -1.64 -9.62 -10.80
CA LEU A 100 -2.00 -8.59 -9.82
C LEU A 100 -1.32 -8.84 -8.48
N VAL A 101 -0.47 -7.88 -8.09
CA VAL A 101 0.31 -7.92 -6.84
C VAL A 101 0.03 -6.72 -5.94
N GLU A 102 -0.55 -5.64 -6.46
CA GLU A 102 -0.82 -4.42 -5.71
C GLU A 102 -2.21 -3.86 -5.96
N ILE A 103 -2.87 -3.43 -4.88
CA ILE A 103 -4.16 -2.75 -4.95
C ILE A 103 -4.14 -1.48 -4.11
N GLU A 104 -4.72 -0.43 -4.67
CA GLU A 104 -5.05 0.81 -3.97
C GLU A 104 -6.57 1.04 -3.99
N LEU A 105 -7.18 1.18 -2.82
CA LEU A 105 -8.61 1.40 -2.65
C LEU A 105 -8.89 2.73 -1.94
N LEU A 106 -9.82 3.50 -2.51
CA LEU A 106 -10.48 4.59 -1.80
C LEU A 106 -11.82 4.09 -1.25
N THR A 107 -11.99 4.08 0.07
CA THR A 107 -13.21 3.60 0.73
C THR A 107 -14.02 4.73 1.31
N SER A 108 -15.33 4.54 1.36
CA SER A 108 -16.27 5.50 1.92
C SER A 108 -16.39 5.42 3.44
N GLN A 109 -16.19 4.25 4.04
CA GLN A 109 -16.37 4.01 5.48
C GLN A 109 -15.32 3.01 5.98
N SER A 110 -15.74 2.06 6.83
CA SER A 110 -14.91 0.99 7.35
C SER A 110 -14.46 0.02 6.26
N SER A 111 -13.43 -0.75 6.58
CA SER A 111 -12.91 -1.82 5.73
C SER A 111 -13.65 -3.15 5.90
N ASN A 112 -14.78 -3.18 6.63
CA ASN A 112 -15.50 -4.41 7.00
C ASN A 112 -15.98 -5.22 5.79
N PHE A 113 -16.21 -4.57 4.64
CA PHE A 113 -16.55 -5.27 3.41
C PHE A 113 -15.46 -6.29 3.01
N MET A 114 -14.22 -6.09 3.45
CA MET A 114 -13.13 -7.04 3.17
C MET A 114 -13.30 -8.37 3.91
N LYS A 115 -14.02 -8.42 5.04
CA LYS A 115 -14.29 -9.66 5.80
C LYS A 115 -15.00 -10.73 4.97
N TYR A 116 -15.76 -10.32 3.96
CA TYR A 116 -16.61 -11.21 3.17
C TYR A 116 -15.95 -11.71 1.89
N ASN A 117 -14.69 -11.35 1.66
CA ASN A 117 -13.94 -11.81 0.52
C ASN A 117 -13.33 -13.20 0.77
N GLN A 118 -12.96 -13.88 -0.31
CA GLN A 118 -12.20 -15.14 -0.28
C GLN A 118 -10.69 -14.88 -0.19
N LEU A 119 -9.89 -15.95 -0.17
CA LEU A 119 -8.43 -15.86 -0.15
C LEU A 119 -7.89 -15.25 -1.45
N CYS A 120 -6.99 -14.26 -1.34
CA CYS A 120 -6.26 -13.69 -2.48
C CYS A 120 -4.75 -13.92 -2.32
N PRO A 121 -4.22 -15.06 -2.77
CA PRO A 121 -2.84 -15.47 -2.46
C PRO A 121 -1.77 -14.65 -3.20
N SER A 122 -2.09 -14.08 -4.37
CA SER A 122 -1.12 -13.33 -5.18
C SER A 122 -0.91 -11.88 -4.72
N LEU A 123 -1.81 -11.35 -3.89
CA LEU A 123 -1.77 -9.95 -3.49
C LEU A 123 -0.68 -9.74 -2.42
N GLU A 124 0.34 -8.96 -2.77
CA GLU A 124 1.48 -8.70 -1.89
C GLU A 124 1.42 -7.31 -1.26
N ARG A 125 0.68 -6.37 -1.86
CA ARG A 125 0.66 -4.95 -1.46
C ARG A 125 -0.76 -4.43 -1.43
N LEU A 126 -1.15 -3.89 -0.28
CA LEU A 126 -2.48 -3.32 -0.07
C LEU A 126 -2.34 -1.88 0.41
N ARG A 127 -3.00 -0.95 -0.29
CA ARG A 127 -3.14 0.44 0.12
C ARG A 127 -4.61 0.76 0.23
N ILE A 128 -5.03 1.25 1.39
CA ILE A 128 -6.41 1.63 1.61
C ILE A 128 -6.45 3.00 2.25
N LYS A 129 -7.27 3.87 1.69
CA LYS A 129 -7.54 5.21 2.18
C LYS A 129 -9.03 5.35 2.43
N THR A 130 -9.39 5.86 3.60
CA THR A 130 -10.75 6.35 3.83
C THR A 130 -10.84 7.85 3.58
N ILE A 131 -12.00 8.31 3.10
CA ILE A 131 -12.34 9.74 3.07
C ILE A 131 -13.13 10.18 4.30
N THR A 132 -13.65 9.23 5.08
CA THR A 132 -14.53 9.50 6.21
C THR A 132 -13.72 9.42 7.49
N ALA A 133 -13.72 10.51 8.25
CA ALA A 133 -13.11 10.56 9.57
C ALA A 133 -13.63 9.44 10.47
N GLU A 134 -12.79 8.94 11.36
CA GLU A 134 -13.14 7.89 12.34
C GLU A 134 -13.52 6.53 11.73
N SER A 135 -13.33 6.31 10.43
CA SER A 135 -13.56 4.99 9.83
C SER A 135 -12.67 3.93 10.47
N THR A 136 -13.24 2.78 10.78
CA THR A 136 -12.50 1.71 11.46
C THR A 136 -11.78 0.79 10.49
N PHE A 137 -10.59 0.34 10.90
CA PHE A 137 -9.88 -0.75 10.25
C PHE A 137 -9.68 -1.92 11.22
N GLY A 138 -10.29 -3.05 10.90
CA GLY A 138 -10.12 -4.31 11.60
C GLY A 138 -8.94 -5.10 11.04
N LEU A 139 -8.09 -5.64 11.93
CA LEU A 139 -6.95 -6.48 11.52
C LEU A 139 -7.38 -7.81 10.92
N ASP A 140 -8.52 -8.33 11.33
CA ASP A 140 -9.11 -9.57 10.85
C ASP A 140 -9.39 -9.54 9.34
N HIS A 141 -9.53 -8.34 8.77
CA HIS A 141 -9.68 -8.10 7.33
C HIS A 141 -8.46 -8.60 6.53
N LEU A 142 -7.30 -8.70 7.16
CA LEU A 142 -6.04 -9.13 6.54
C LEU A 142 -5.88 -10.66 6.51
N ASN A 143 -6.69 -11.40 7.27
CA ASN A 143 -6.57 -12.86 7.38
C ASN A 143 -6.79 -13.58 6.03
N LEU A 144 -7.42 -12.91 5.06
CA LEU A 144 -7.71 -13.42 3.73
C LEU A 144 -6.57 -13.15 2.72
N ILE A 145 -5.56 -12.38 3.12
CA ILE A 145 -4.46 -11.93 2.25
C ILE A 145 -3.14 -12.47 2.79
N VAL A 146 -2.97 -13.79 2.71
CA VAL A 146 -1.82 -14.52 3.25
C VAL A 146 -0.49 -14.04 2.65
N GLY A 147 -0.50 -13.61 1.39
CA GLY A 147 0.68 -13.11 0.68
C GLY A 147 1.09 -11.67 1.01
N LEU A 148 0.37 -10.97 1.89
CA LEU A 148 0.55 -9.54 2.12
C LEU A 148 1.90 -9.22 2.79
N LYS A 149 2.74 -8.45 2.09
CA LYS A 149 4.06 -8.00 2.55
C LYS A 149 4.11 -6.51 2.86
N TYR A 150 3.26 -5.72 2.20
CA TYR A 150 3.19 -4.26 2.36
C TYR A 150 1.76 -3.82 2.64
N LEU A 151 1.56 -3.12 3.76
CA LEU A 151 0.27 -2.53 4.11
C LEU A 151 0.43 -1.02 4.29
N GLN A 152 -0.38 -0.25 3.56
CA GLN A 152 -0.56 1.18 3.78
C GLN A 152 -2.00 1.47 4.16
N LEU A 153 -2.20 2.13 5.29
CA LEU A 153 -3.50 2.61 5.77
C LEU A 153 -3.48 4.13 5.86
N GLU A 154 -4.54 4.78 5.40
CA GLU A 154 -4.68 6.23 5.47
C GLU A 154 -6.04 6.64 6.05
N GLY A 155 -6.01 7.41 7.15
CA GLY A 155 -7.18 8.02 7.79
C GLY A 155 -7.99 7.11 8.72
N PHE A 156 -7.52 5.88 9.00
CA PHE A 156 -8.27 4.90 9.77
C PHE A 156 -8.05 5.00 11.29
N CYS A 157 -9.10 4.68 12.05
CA CYS A 157 -9.04 4.29 13.45
C CYS A 157 -8.87 2.77 13.54
N LEU A 158 -7.70 2.31 13.97
CA LEU A 158 -7.37 0.89 14.02
C LEU A 158 -8.04 0.25 15.25
N SER A 159 -8.73 -0.85 15.00
CA SER A 159 -9.50 -1.60 16.00
C SER A 159 -9.16 -3.08 15.95
N PHE A 160 -9.39 -3.75 17.06
CA PHE A 160 -9.13 -5.17 17.22
C PHE A 160 -10.22 -5.81 18.07
N GLU A 161 -10.78 -6.91 17.57
CA GLU A 161 -11.72 -7.75 18.31
C GLU A 161 -10.95 -8.98 18.81
N LYS A 162 -10.93 -9.21 20.13
CA LYS A 162 -10.14 -10.28 20.76
C LYS A 162 -10.51 -11.70 20.29
N GLU A 163 -11.70 -11.85 19.73
CA GLU A 163 -12.22 -13.12 19.22
C GLU A 163 -11.60 -13.49 17.86
N ASP A 164 -10.96 -12.54 17.18
CA ASP A 164 -10.37 -12.71 15.86
C ASP A 164 -8.88 -13.13 15.90
N VAL A 165 -8.34 -13.48 17.09
CA VAL A 165 -6.98 -14.01 17.26
C VAL A 165 -6.89 -15.46 16.77
N LYS A 166 -7.10 -15.67 15.47
CA LYS A 166 -6.51 -16.82 14.80
C LYS A 166 -5.03 -16.53 14.58
N GLU A 167 -4.20 -17.57 14.50
CA GLU A 167 -2.79 -17.44 14.12
C GLU A 167 -2.69 -16.51 12.91
N HIS A 168 -1.99 -15.38 13.07
CA HIS A 168 -1.90 -14.36 12.02
C HIS A 168 -1.30 -15.00 10.76
N LEU A 169 -2.07 -15.03 9.67
CA LEU A 169 -1.65 -15.66 8.41
C LEU A 169 -0.92 -14.70 7.48
N TYR A 170 -0.92 -13.41 7.78
CA TYR A 170 -0.21 -12.40 7.00
C TYR A 170 1.26 -12.30 7.43
N ASN A 171 2.11 -11.83 6.53
CA ASN A 171 3.57 -11.71 6.74
C ASN A 171 4.01 -10.29 6.38
N ILE A 172 3.53 -9.32 7.16
CA ILE A 172 3.71 -7.90 6.85
C ILE A 172 5.15 -7.50 7.18
N LYS A 173 5.93 -7.23 6.14
CA LYS A 173 7.31 -6.74 6.28
C LYS A 173 7.38 -5.22 6.38
N ARG A 174 6.39 -4.52 5.82
CA ARG A 174 6.38 -3.07 5.71
C ARG A 174 5.00 -2.53 6.06
N LEU A 175 4.94 -1.73 7.11
CA LEU A 175 3.73 -1.09 7.58
C LEU A 175 3.86 0.42 7.43
N LYS A 176 2.88 1.04 6.77
CA LYS A 176 2.78 2.50 6.61
C LYS A 176 1.43 2.99 7.08
N LEU A 177 1.44 3.89 8.05
CA LEU A 177 0.26 4.48 8.65
C LEU A 177 0.26 5.97 8.38
N ILE A 178 -0.78 6.48 7.73
CA ILE A 178 -0.94 7.89 7.39
C ILE A 178 -2.20 8.40 8.08
N ASP A 179 -2.06 9.36 8.99
CA ASP A 179 -3.18 9.92 9.74
C ASP A 179 -4.04 8.88 10.48
N CYS A 180 -3.44 7.73 10.82
CA CYS A 180 -4.11 6.67 11.57
C CYS A 180 -4.08 6.92 13.08
N SER A 181 -5.16 6.54 13.75
CA SER A 181 -5.26 6.51 15.22
C SER A 181 -5.60 5.10 15.70
N TRP A 182 -5.46 4.82 16.99
CA TRP A 182 -5.91 3.54 17.54
C TRP A 182 -6.42 3.69 18.98
N ASN A 183 -7.42 2.87 19.32
CA ASN A 183 -8.07 2.88 20.62
C ASN A 183 -7.70 1.67 21.45
N TYR A 184 -7.61 1.84 22.78
CA TYR A 184 -7.44 0.70 23.69
C TYR A 184 -8.56 -0.33 23.46
N PRO A 185 -8.26 -1.64 23.42
CA PRO A 185 -6.99 -2.29 23.77
C PRO A 185 -6.02 -2.51 22.59
N PHE A 186 -6.20 -1.83 21.47
CA PHE A 186 -5.35 -1.99 20.29
C PHE A 186 -3.89 -1.59 20.55
N GLU A 187 -2.96 -2.46 20.15
CA GLU A 187 -1.53 -2.18 20.08
C GLU A 187 -1.01 -2.49 18.68
N LEU A 188 -0.08 -1.68 18.15
CA LEU A 188 0.52 -1.91 16.83
C LEU A 188 1.25 -3.26 16.71
N GLU A 189 1.54 -3.89 17.85
CA GLU A 189 2.14 -5.21 17.93
C GLU A 189 1.33 -6.27 17.20
N PHE A 190 0.02 -6.06 17.09
CA PHE A 190 -0.91 -6.98 16.46
C PHE A 190 -0.77 -7.04 14.93
N PHE A 191 -0.02 -6.15 14.28
CA PHE A 191 0.21 -6.19 12.83
C PHE A 191 1.30 -7.17 12.36
N ASP A 192 1.81 -8.06 13.23
CA ASP A 192 2.96 -8.94 13.00
C ASP A 192 4.32 -8.33 13.41
N LYS A 193 4.43 -7.93 14.69
CA LYS A 193 5.63 -7.30 15.27
C LYS A 193 6.94 -8.06 15.05
N ASP A 194 6.87 -9.37 14.90
CA ASP A 194 8.05 -10.23 14.75
C ASP A 194 8.55 -10.27 13.30
N ASN A 195 7.77 -9.84 12.30
CA ASN A 195 8.18 -9.81 10.89
C ASN A 195 8.33 -8.40 10.29
N ILE A 196 7.84 -7.35 10.97
CA ILE A 196 7.92 -5.98 10.45
C ILE A 196 9.38 -5.49 10.41
N GLU A 197 9.88 -5.27 9.20
CA GLU A 197 11.22 -4.75 8.90
C GLU A 197 11.24 -3.22 8.73
N SER A 198 10.11 -2.63 8.34
CA SER A 198 9.96 -1.19 8.09
C SER A 198 8.64 -0.66 8.63
N LEU A 199 8.70 0.39 9.46
CA LEU A 199 7.53 1.09 9.97
C LEU A 199 7.59 2.58 9.62
N GLU A 200 6.57 3.07 8.94
CA GLU A 200 6.37 4.49 8.64
C GLU A 200 5.09 4.99 9.32
N ILE A 201 5.19 6.04 10.13
CA ILE A 201 4.03 6.73 10.72
C ILE A 201 4.06 8.19 10.29
N ILE A 202 3.01 8.64 9.63
CA ILE A 202 2.93 9.97 9.01
C ILE A 202 1.67 10.66 9.51
N TYR A 203 1.83 11.88 10.04
CA TYR A 203 0.71 12.74 10.44
C TYR A 203 0.74 14.06 9.66
N ASN A 204 -0.32 14.29 8.87
CA ASN A 204 -0.51 15.49 8.07
C ASN A 204 -1.57 16.40 8.73
N ASN A 205 -1.14 17.51 9.34
CA ASN A 205 -1.92 18.70 9.75
C ASN A 205 -3.30 18.56 10.46
N GLN A 206 -3.85 17.38 10.72
CA GLN A 206 -5.23 17.23 11.25
C GLN A 206 -5.37 16.11 12.29
N CYS A 207 -4.41 15.19 12.36
CA CYS A 207 -4.48 14.10 13.33
C CYS A 207 -3.72 14.45 14.61
N HIS A 208 -4.43 14.69 15.71
CA HIS A 208 -3.83 14.96 17.02
C HIS A 208 -3.39 13.69 17.77
N PHE A 209 -3.50 12.52 17.15
CA PHE A 209 -3.23 11.24 17.82
C PHE A 209 -1.79 11.12 18.34
N PHE A 210 -0.81 11.76 17.67
CA PHE A 210 0.58 11.77 18.13
C PHE A 210 0.78 12.42 19.51
N LEU A 211 -0.17 13.24 19.98
CA LEU A 211 -0.15 13.83 21.32
C LEU A 211 -0.68 12.88 22.40
N SER A 212 -1.35 11.80 22.00
CA SER A 212 -1.99 10.86 22.92
C SER A 212 -0.97 10.09 23.76
N GLU A 213 -1.35 9.74 24.99
CA GLU A 213 -0.54 8.86 25.84
C GLU A 213 -0.29 7.50 25.19
N ARG A 214 -1.24 7.00 24.39
CA ARG A 214 -1.07 5.72 23.67
C ARG A 214 0.06 5.78 22.65
N PHE A 215 0.15 6.87 21.89
CA PHE A 215 1.26 7.05 20.96
C PHE A 215 2.60 7.13 21.71
N LYS A 216 2.64 7.86 22.83
CA LYS A 216 3.82 7.94 23.70
C LYS A 216 4.20 6.58 24.29
N GLU A 217 3.24 5.79 24.75
CA GLU A 217 3.46 4.44 25.26
C GLU A 217 4.02 3.51 24.19
N PHE A 218 3.46 3.56 22.97
CA PHE A 218 4.01 2.85 21.83
C PHE A 218 5.48 3.20 21.61
N LEU A 219 5.85 4.48 21.59
CA LEU A 219 7.24 4.91 21.40
C LEU A 219 8.18 4.43 22.53
N LYS A 220 7.69 4.34 23.77
CA LYS A 220 8.46 3.79 24.90
C LYS A 220 8.71 2.30 24.76
N LYS A 221 7.71 1.53 24.30
CA LYS A 221 7.79 0.07 24.14
C LYS A 221 8.47 -0.37 22.84
N PHE A 222 8.48 0.51 21.83
CA PHE A 222 8.89 0.22 20.45
C PHE A 222 10.18 -0.62 20.34
N SER A 223 11.22 -0.26 21.09
CA SER A 223 12.53 -0.92 21.04
C SER A 223 12.55 -2.34 21.58
N VAL A 224 11.56 -2.73 22.38
CA VAL A 224 11.41 -4.10 22.92
C VAL A 224 10.44 -4.90 22.06
N THR A 225 9.44 -4.23 21.49
CA THR A 225 8.35 -4.83 20.73
C THR A 225 8.77 -5.36 19.36
N PHE A 226 9.43 -4.53 18.54
CA PHE A 226 9.72 -4.86 17.15
C PHE A 226 11.16 -5.36 17.02
N LYS A 227 11.33 -6.68 16.91
CA LYS A 227 12.67 -7.31 16.94
C LYS A 227 13.40 -7.21 15.60
N GLU A 228 12.67 -7.33 14.50
CA GLU A 228 13.22 -7.37 13.13
C GLU A 228 13.27 -5.99 12.45
N ILE A 229 12.90 -4.92 13.16
CA ILE A 229 12.79 -3.60 12.57
C ILE A 229 14.17 -3.06 12.17
N LYS A 230 14.30 -2.73 10.88
CA LYS A 230 15.50 -2.15 10.29
C LYS A 230 15.33 -0.67 10.03
N HIS A 231 14.15 -0.26 9.58
CA HIS A 231 13.84 1.12 9.25
C HIS A 231 12.62 1.62 10.04
N MET A 232 12.75 2.78 10.66
CA MET A 232 11.66 3.50 11.29
C MET A 232 11.63 4.93 10.75
N ARG A 233 10.44 5.40 10.36
CA ARG A 233 10.21 6.78 9.95
C ARG A 233 9.00 7.36 10.67
N ILE A 234 9.17 8.53 11.25
CA ILE A 234 8.09 9.32 11.84
C ILE A 234 8.08 10.70 11.18
N ASP A 235 6.97 11.04 10.57
CA ASP A 235 6.72 12.34 9.98
C ASP A 235 5.62 13.03 10.78
N ASN A 236 5.92 14.19 11.35
CA ASN A 236 4.92 15.04 12.00
C ASN A 236 4.87 16.40 11.31
N TYR A 237 3.95 16.58 10.37
CA TYR A 237 3.74 17.87 9.74
C TYR A 237 2.68 18.73 10.45
N ALA A 238 2.08 18.24 11.54
CA ALA A 238 1.07 18.98 12.30
C ALA A 238 1.67 20.15 13.09
N GLU A 239 0.84 21.14 13.44
CA GLU A 239 1.25 22.36 14.12
C GLU A 239 1.97 22.11 15.46
N PHE A 240 1.55 21.09 16.22
CA PHE A 240 2.13 20.78 17.53
C PHE A 240 3.41 19.95 17.42
N LYS A 241 4.36 20.24 18.31
CA LYS A 241 5.64 19.54 18.39
C LYS A 241 5.49 18.18 19.08
N LEU A 242 6.03 17.13 18.45
CA LEU A 242 6.21 15.81 19.06
C LEU A 242 7.54 15.80 19.83
N ASN A 243 7.49 15.60 21.15
CA ASN A 243 8.69 15.53 21.99
C ASN A 243 9.11 14.06 22.23
N LEU A 244 10.33 13.72 21.80
CA LEU A 244 10.93 12.39 21.87
C LEU A 244 12.04 12.27 22.91
N SER A 245 12.33 13.32 23.70
CA SER A 245 13.51 13.35 24.60
C SER A 245 13.54 12.26 25.67
N ASN A 246 12.38 11.69 26.01
CA ASN A 246 12.24 10.60 26.97
C ASN A 246 11.92 9.24 26.30
N MET A 247 12.07 9.12 24.98
CA MET A 247 11.71 7.91 24.24
C MET A 247 12.94 7.05 23.96
N ASN A 248 12.83 5.76 24.31
CA ASN A 248 13.90 4.77 24.15
C ASN A 248 14.03 4.24 22.70
N LEU A 249 13.84 5.10 21.69
CA LEU A 249 13.89 4.72 20.28
C LEU A 249 15.27 4.16 19.89
N TYR A 250 16.32 4.70 20.52
CA TYR A 250 17.70 4.31 20.28
C TYR A 250 18.16 3.07 21.04
N GLN A 251 17.33 2.46 21.89
CA GLN A 251 17.77 1.30 22.69
C GLN A 251 17.79 0.00 21.88
N ASN A 252 17.06 -0.08 20.76
CA ASN A 252 17.10 -1.24 19.85
C ASN A 252 18.32 -1.23 18.91
N LYS A 253 19.52 -0.97 19.46
CA LYS A 253 20.73 -0.64 18.70
C LYS A 253 21.23 -1.74 17.76
N LYS A 254 20.78 -2.99 17.92
CA LYS A 254 21.33 -4.12 17.17
C LYS A 254 20.74 -4.27 15.77
N MET A 255 19.45 -3.95 15.57
CA MET A 255 18.75 -4.21 14.29
C MET A 255 18.33 -2.93 13.56
N LEU A 256 18.03 -1.84 14.28
CA LEU A 256 17.61 -0.59 13.66
C LEU A 256 18.79 0.05 12.89
N LYS A 257 18.69 0.06 11.57
CA LYS A 257 19.69 0.63 10.65
C LYS A 257 19.43 2.09 10.30
N LYS A 258 18.15 2.48 10.27
CA LYS A 258 17.72 3.81 9.83
C LYS A 258 16.58 4.31 10.70
N LEU A 259 16.77 5.47 11.30
CA LEU A 259 15.72 6.24 11.97
C LEU A 259 15.59 7.58 11.26
N GLU A 260 14.41 7.86 10.74
CA GLU A 260 14.10 9.12 10.05
C GLU A 260 13.02 9.87 10.82
N LEU A 261 13.29 11.13 11.13
CA LEU A 261 12.37 12.00 11.85
C LEU A 261 12.20 13.28 11.03
N PHE A 262 10.97 13.59 10.63
CA PHE A 262 10.66 14.75 9.80
C PHE A 262 9.58 15.63 10.41
N GLY A 263 9.68 16.95 10.16
CA GLY A 263 8.69 17.95 10.58
C GLY A 263 8.87 18.44 12.02
N ASN A 264 7.76 18.71 12.71
CA ASN A 264 7.70 19.28 14.04
C ASN A 264 8.02 18.24 15.13
N ILE A 265 9.27 17.78 15.16
CA ILE A 265 9.77 16.79 16.12
C ILE A 265 10.92 17.40 16.92
N VAL A 266 10.87 17.25 18.24
CA VAL A 266 11.92 17.65 19.19
C VAL A 266 12.51 16.39 19.79
N THR A 267 13.79 16.15 19.55
CA THR A 267 14.55 15.01 20.07
C THR A 267 15.29 15.34 21.34
#